data_AF-A0A7C6HHR2-F1
#
_entry.id   AF-A0A7C6HHR2-F1
#
_cell.length_a   1.000
_cell.length_b   1.000
_cell.length_c   1.000
_cell.angle_alpha   90.00
_cell.angle_beta   90.00
_cell.angle_gamma   90.00
#
_symmetry.space_group_name_H-M   'P 1'
#
loop_
_entity.id
_entity.type
_entity.pdbx_description
1 polymer ?
#
loop_
_entity_poly.entity_id
_entity_poly.type
_entity_poly.pdbx_seq_one_letter_code
_entity_poly.pdbx_strand_id
1 'polypeptide(L)'
;MALKRLNIKHKRTRPYSPWQNGIVERSHRIDNERFYNKKRFISYKEMEKSFYRYANRYNNIPKKILNFKTPNEIVSEFNFKDIA
;
A
#
# COMPACT_ATOMS: atom_id res chain seq x y z
N MET A 1 19.51 -5.98 -12.69
CA MET A 1 19.25 -7.35 -13.19
C MET A 1 17.99 -8.00 -12.63
N ALA A 2 17.63 -7.79 -11.35
CA ALA A 2 16.46 -8.44 -10.73
C ALA A 2 15.11 -8.24 -11.48
N LEU A 3 14.79 -7.01 -11.91
CA LEU A 3 13.53 -6.71 -12.62
C LEU A 3 13.44 -7.41 -13.98
N LYS A 4 14.57 -7.51 -14.70
CA LYS A 4 14.65 -8.20 -16.00
C LYS A 4 14.42 -9.70 -15.84
N ARG A 5 14.90 -10.31 -14.73
CA ARG A 5 14.65 -11.71 -14.40
C ARG A 5 13.18 -12.01 -14.09
N LEU A 6 12.48 -11.06 -13.47
CA LEU A 6 11.06 -11.18 -13.14
C LEU A 6 10.12 -10.69 -14.26
N ASN A 7 10.67 -10.34 -15.43
CA ASN A 7 9.94 -9.77 -16.56
C ASN A 7 9.08 -8.53 -16.20
N ILE A 8 9.55 -7.71 -15.25
CA ILE A 8 8.83 -6.50 -14.79
C ILE A 8 9.29 -5.30 -15.62
N LYS A 9 8.34 -4.64 -16.31
CA LYS A 9 8.58 -3.39 -17.02
C LYS A 9 8.75 -2.24 -16.03
N HIS A 10 9.97 -1.73 -15.90
CA HIS A 10 10.26 -0.58 -15.03
C HIS A 10 9.76 0.72 -15.66
N LYS A 11 8.80 1.39 -15.02
CA LYS A 11 8.31 2.71 -15.40
C LYS A 11 8.82 3.75 -14.42
N ARG A 12 9.48 4.80 -14.91
CA ARG A 12 9.95 5.93 -14.08
C ARG A 12 8.92 7.06 -14.10
N THR A 13 8.84 7.78 -12.99
CA THR A 13 8.15 9.08 -12.94
C THR A 13 9.02 10.15 -13.60
N ARG A 14 8.36 11.16 -14.17
CA ARG A 14 9.04 12.30 -14.77
C ARG A 14 9.60 13.19 -13.64
N PRO A 15 10.84 13.72 -13.79
CA PRO A 15 11.36 14.71 -12.86
C PRO A 15 10.39 15.88 -12.67
N TYR A 16 10.30 16.42 -11.46
CA TYR A 16 9.42 17.54 -11.10
C TYR A 16 7.92 17.28 -11.34
N SER A 17 7.49 16.02 -11.37
CA SER A 17 6.08 15.63 -11.54
C SER A 17 5.51 14.92 -10.30
N PRO A 18 5.43 15.59 -9.13
CA PRO A 18 5.05 14.97 -7.85
C PRO A 18 3.63 14.37 -7.85
N TRP A 19 2.72 14.89 -8.67
CA TRP A 19 1.35 14.36 -8.81
C TRP A 19 1.33 12.89 -9.26
N GLN A 20 2.35 12.43 -10.00
CA GLN A 20 2.47 11.04 -10.42
C GLN A 20 2.67 10.08 -9.23
N ASN A 21 3.22 10.58 -8.11
CA ASN A 21 3.41 9.80 -6.88
C ASN A 21 2.31 10.02 -5.84
N GLY A 22 1.27 10.81 -6.16
CA GLY A 22 0.29 11.29 -5.16
C GLY A 22 -0.43 10.18 -4.39
N ILE A 23 -0.63 9.00 -5.01
CA ILE A 23 -1.24 7.84 -4.34
C ILE A 23 -0.33 7.30 -3.22
N VAL A 24 0.97 7.17 -3.52
CA VAL A 24 1.98 6.67 -2.58
C VAL A 24 2.18 7.68 -1.45
N GLU A 25 2.33 8.97 -1.79
CA GLU A 25 2.46 10.04 -0.79
C GLU A 25 1.25 10.10 0.15
N ARG A 26 0.04 9.96 -0.40
CA ARG A 26 -1.19 9.90 0.41
C ARG A 26 -1.20 8.68 1.34
N SER A 27 -0.75 7.52 0.87
CA SER A 27 -0.64 6.32 1.70
C SER A 27 0.33 6.56 2.87
N HIS A 28 1.52 7.09 2.59
CA HIS A 28 2.51 7.41 3.62
C HIS A 28 1.97 8.38 4.67
N ARG A 29 1.26 9.43 4.24
CA ARG A 29 0.63 10.37 5.17
C ARG A 29 -0.39 9.67 6.09
N ILE A 30 -1.24 8.81 5.54
CA ILE A 30 -2.25 8.07 6.32
C ILE A 30 -1.59 7.14 7.34
N ASP A 31 -0.52 6.46 6.95
CA ASP A 31 0.21 5.56 7.85
C ASP A 31 0.91 6.34 8.97
N ASN A 32 1.47 7.50 8.67
CA ASN A 32 2.00 8.42 9.69
C ASN A 32 0.91 8.86 10.68
N GLU A 33 -0.23 9.34 10.19
CA GLU A 33 -1.33 9.83 11.04
C GLU A 33 -1.98 8.73 11.89
N ARG A 34 -2.08 7.51 11.37
CA ARG A 34 -2.83 6.42 12.02
C ARG A 34 -1.97 5.47 12.82
N PHE A 35 -0.72 5.29 12.44
CA PHE A 35 0.18 4.31 13.06
C PHE A 35 1.33 4.99 13.77
N TYR A 36 2.22 5.66 13.04
CA TYR A 36 3.48 6.14 13.59
C TYR A 36 3.30 7.27 14.63
N ASN A 37 2.37 8.20 14.39
CA ASN A 37 2.12 9.30 15.34
C ASN A 37 1.39 8.86 16.62
N LYS A 38 0.70 7.71 16.59
CA LYS A 38 -0.16 7.25 17.69
C LYS A 38 0.50 6.24 18.63
N LYS A 39 1.63 5.67 18.24
CA LYS A 39 2.28 4.58 18.95
C LYS A 39 3.75 4.87 19.17
N ARG A 40 4.22 4.63 20.39
CA ARG A 40 5.65 4.52 20.69
C ARG A 40 5.97 3.05 20.90
N PHE A 41 7.13 2.63 20.42
CA PHE A 41 7.57 1.24 20.49
C PHE A 41 8.89 1.18 21.25
N ILE A 42 9.07 0.13 22.05
CA ILE A 42 10.29 -0.06 22.83
C ILE A 42 11.32 -0.83 21.99
N SER A 43 10.86 -1.70 21.07
CA SER A 43 11.71 -2.47 20.17
C SER A 43 11.18 -2.52 18.74
N TYR A 44 12.07 -2.76 17.78
CA TYR A 44 11.71 -2.95 16.38
C TYR A 44 10.75 -4.14 16.19
N LYS A 45 11.00 -5.26 16.87
CA LYS A 45 10.16 -6.48 16.78
C LYS A 45 8.72 -6.23 17.25
N GLU A 46 8.55 -5.38 18.25
CA GLU A 46 7.23 -4.96 18.72
C GLU A 46 6.52 -4.06 17.70
N MET A 47 7.25 -3.10 17.13
CA MET A 47 6.76 -2.24 16.06
C MET A 47 6.29 -3.08 14.86
N GLU A 48 7.09 -4.06 14.45
CA GLU A 48 6.77 -4.96 13.33
C GLU A 48 5.49 -5.76 13.58
N LYS A 49 5.35 -6.40 14.75
CA LYS A 49 4.12 -7.11 15.14
C LYS A 49 2.89 -6.21 15.14
N SER A 50 3.03 -4.99 15.66
CA SER A 50 1.95 -3.99 15.65
C SER A 50 1.62 -3.54 14.22
N PHE A 51 2.63 -3.40 13.37
CA PHE A 51 2.48 -3.01 11.97
C PHE A 51 1.74 -4.09 11.17
N TYR A 52 2.09 -5.38 11.32
CA TYR A 52 1.35 -6.46 10.67
C TYR A 52 -0.13 -6.47 11.04
N ARG A 53 -0.45 -6.27 12.32
CA ARG A 53 -1.85 -6.14 12.78
C ARG A 53 -2.55 -4.94 12.14
N TYR A 54 -1.86 -3.80 12.04
CA TYR A 54 -2.38 -2.60 11.39
C TYR A 54 -2.63 -2.81 9.89
N ALA A 55 -1.65 -3.35 9.16
CA ALA A 55 -1.74 -3.62 7.73
C ALA A 55 -2.85 -4.64 7.42
N ASN A 56 -2.91 -5.73 8.19
CA ASN A 56 -3.97 -6.73 8.04
C ASN A 56 -5.36 -6.11 8.23
N ARG A 57 -5.53 -5.27 9.28
CA ARG A 57 -6.79 -4.56 9.48
C ARG A 57 -7.09 -3.58 8.35
N TYR A 58 -6.11 -2.80 7.89
CA TYR A 58 -6.30 -1.82 6.82
C TYR A 58 -6.77 -2.48 5.51
N ASN A 59 -6.22 -3.65 5.19
CA ASN A 59 -6.53 -4.38 3.95
C ASN A 59 -7.85 -5.19 4.01
N ASN A 60 -8.37 -5.46 5.22
CA ASN A 60 -9.62 -6.20 5.41
C ASN A 60 -10.80 -5.31 5.86
N ILE A 61 -10.62 -3.98 5.99
CA ILE A 61 -11.73 -3.07 6.27
C ILE A 61 -12.41 -2.68 4.95
N PRO A 62 -13.74 -2.82 4.83
CA PRO A 62 -14.47 -2.41 3.65
C PRO A 62 -14.45 -0.89 3.50
N LYS A 63 -14.29 -0.41 2.27
CA LYS A 63 -14.25 1.03 1.97
C LYS A 63 -15.44 1.41 1.09
N LYS A 64 -16.13 2.49 1.45
CA LYS A 64 -17.25 3.03 0.64
C LYS A 64 -16.85 3.31 -0.81
N ILE A 65 -15.62 3.80 -1.02
CA ILE A 65 -15.07 4.11 -2.36
C ILE A 65 -14.90 2.84 -3.22
N LEU A 66 -14.80 1.67 -2.59
CA LEU A 66 -14.66 0.37 -3.25
C LEU A 66 -16.00 -0.39 -3.28
N ASN A 67 -17.14 0.32 -3.30
CA ASN A 67 -18.48 -0.27 -3.20
C ASN A 67 -18.65 -1.21 -1.99
N PHE A 68 -18.12 -0.80 -0.83
CA PHE A 68 -18.12 -1.59 0.40
C PHE A 68 -17.32 -2.90 0.35
N LYS A 69 -16.46 -3.08 -0.65
CA LYS A 69 -15.47 -4.15 -0.67
C LYS A 69 -14.20 -3.76 0.08
N THR A 70 -13.47 -4.76 0.53
CA THR A 70 -12.14 -4.63 1.13
C THR A 70 -11.07 -4.51 0.05
N PRO A 71 -9.93 -3.86 0.33
CA PRO A 71 -8.80 -3.85 -0.58
C PRO A 71 -8.35 -5.26 -1.03
N ASN A 72 -8.35 -6.23 -0.12
CA ASN A 72 -7.99 -7.62 -0.46
C ASN A 72 -9.00 -8.27 -1.42
N GLU A 73 -10.30 -8.04 -1.23
CA GLU A 73 -11.33 -8.54 -2.17
C GLU A 73 -11.16 -7.94 -3.56
N ILE A 74 -10.91 -6.62 -3.66
CA ILE A 74 -10.65 -5.98 -4.95
C ILE A 74 -9.45 -6.60 -5.65
N VAL A 75 -8.37 -6.89 -4.92
CA VAL A 75 -7.18 -7.56 -5.49
C VAL A 75 -7.51 -8.99 -5.92
N SER A 76 -8.34 -9.72 -5.16
CA SER A 76 -8.73 -11.08 -5.51
C SER A 76 -9.63 -11.17 -6.75
N GLU A 77 -10.46 -10.14 -6.96
CA GLU A 77 -11.33 -10.01 -8.14
C GLU A 77 -10.58 -9.44 -9.36
N PHE A 78 -9.36 -8.93 -9.14
CA PHE A 78 -8.59 -8.27 -10.18
C PHE A 78 -8.09 -9.28 -11.22
N ASN A 79 -8.66 -9.23 -12.41
CA ASN A 79 -8.23 -10.06 -13.52
C ASN A 79 -7.05 -9.39 -14.26
N PHE A 80 -5.86 -9.98 -14.08
CA PHE A 80 -4.62 -9.49 -14.69
C PHE A 80 -4.62 -9.48 -16.23
N LYS A 81 -5.59 -10.17 -16.87
CA LYS A 81 -5.72 -10.20 -18.33
C LYS A 81 -6.26 -8.89 -18.91
N ASP A 82 -6.91 -8.05 -18.11
CA ASP A 82 -7.55 -6.82 -18.59
C ASP A 82 -6.55 -5.65 -18.78
N ILE A 83 -5.27 -5.91 -18.56
CA ILE A 83 -4.17 -4.92 -18.60
C ILE A 83 -3.12 -5.29 -19.67
N ALA A 84 -3.26 -6.46 -20.29
CA ALA A 84 -2.35 -6.98 -21.30
C ALA A 84 -2.56 -6.33 -22.67
#